data_AF-A0A087MFP2-F1
#
_entry.id   AF-A0A087MFP2-F1
#
_cell.length_a   1.000
_cell.length_b   1.000
_cell.length_c   1.000
_cell.angle_alpha   90.00
_cell.angle_beta   90.00
_cell.angle_gamma   90.00
#
_symmetry.space_group_name_H-M   'P 1'
#
loop_
_entity.id
_entity.type
_entity.pdbx_description
1 polymer ?
#
loop_
_entity_poly.entity_id
_entity_poly.type
_entity_poly.pdbx_seq_one_letter_code
_entity_poly.pdbx_strand_id
1 'polypeptide(L)'
;MACVFMAVALAGFSTTFFIPLAKGSFSAPLVIYVHAVFVFGWLLLLILQASLVQKRRLATHRQLGAAGAVVALGVVVSGLWVGFHATRRDLARGGDDFVLGQLVNIHVEMLLFGALVAAAIHFRKQGEVHKRLMMLATISALAPAWLRFRHFMPFVPDPFVTFSLVADSLLLVVMARDWRALGRVHPTYLWAGGAMVAVHVIEILAIRSEPWLRLSRWLLEHSPV
;
A
#
# COMPACT_ATOMS: atom_id res chain seq x y z
N MET A 1 -5.20 8.40 -12.22
CA MET A 1 -4.69 7.34 -11.33
C MET A 1 -3.96 7.91 -10.14
N ALA A 2 -2.79 8.56 -10.26
CA ALA A 2 -2.08 9.09 -9.08
C ALA A 2 -2.95 10.01 -8.17
N CYS A 3 -3.73 10.93 -8.76
CA CYS A 3 -4.68 11.74 -7.98
C CYS A 3 -5.82 10.93 -7.35
N VAL A 4 -6.26 9.84 -8.00
CA VAL A 4 -7.28 8.92 -7.45
C VAL A 4 -6.70 8.19 -6.23
N PHE A 5 -5.46 7.71 -6.32
CA PHE A 5 -4.77 7.08 -5.19
C PHE A 5 -4.64 8.05 -4.00
N MET A 6 -4.25 9.30 -4.27
CA MET A 6 -4.23 10.35 -3.26
C MET A 6 -5.62 10.62 -2.66
N ALA A 7 -6.67 10.71 -3.49
CA ALA A 7 -8.03 10.94 -3.01
C ALA A 7 -8.53 9.80 -2.12
N VAL A 8 -8.27 8.54 -2.50
CA VAL A 8 -8.62 7.35 -1.70
C VAL A 8 -7.86 7.37 -0.38
N ALA A 9 -6.56 7.68 -0.38
CA ALA A 9 -5.76 7.76 0.83
C ALA A 9 -6.25 8.87 1.77
N LEU A 10 -6.52 10.07 1.26
CA LEU A 10 -7.05 11.19 2.04
C LEU A 10 -8.44 10.86 2.60
N ALA A 11 -9.34 10.32 1.78
CA ALA A 11 -10.69 9.95 2.20
C ALA A 11 -10.67 8.85 3.27
N GLY A 12 -9.95 7.75 3.02
CA GLY A 12 -9.82 6.64 3.95
C GLY A 12 -9.26 7.08 5.31
N PHE A 13 -8.22 7.92 5.31
CA PHE A 13 -7.58 8.38 6.56
C PHE A 13 -8.23 9.63 7.17
N SER A 14 -9.25 10.21 6.55
CA SER A 14 -9.85 11.47 7.01
C SER A 14 -10.37 11.38 8.46
N THR A 15 -11.17 10.36 8.78
CA THR A 15 -11.78 10.19 10.12
C THR A 15 -10.83 9.60 11.15
N THR A 16 -9.83 8.82 10.72
CA THR A 16 -8.92 8.12 11.64
C THR A 16 -7.62 8.86 11.92
N PHE A 17 -7.27 9.85 11.09
CA PHE A 17 -5.99 10.57 11.18
C PHE A 17 -6.18 12.08 11.02
N PHE A 18 -6.62 12.55 9.85
CA PHE A 18 -6.59 14.00 9.54
C PHE A 18 -7.55 14.84 10.39
N ILE A 19 -8.81 14.40 10.56
CA ILE A 19 -9.80 15.11 11.37
C ILE A 19 -9.39 15.10 12.85
N PRO A 20 -9.03 13.95 13.47
CA PRO A 20 -8.50 13.94 14.83
C PRO A 20 -7.25 14.82 15.01
N LEU A 21 -6.33 14.81 14.03
CA LEU A 21 -5.11 15.62 14.06
C LEU A 21 -5.43 17.12 14.04
N ALA A 22 -6.33 17.55 13.14
CA ALA A 22 -6.77 18.93 13.06
C ALA A 22 -7.52 19.41 14.31
N LYS A 23 -8.19 18.51 15.03
CA LYS A 23 -8.88 18.78 16.30
C LYS A 23 -7.96 18.73 17.53
N GLY A 24 -6.68 18.39 17.36
CA GLY A 24 -5.74 18.20 18.47
C GLY A 24 -6.04 16.98 19.35
N SER A 25 -6.90 16.06 18.88
CA SER A 25 -7.32 14.86 19.64
C SER A 25 -6.60 13.59 19.19
N PHE A 26 -5.74 13.67 18.18
CA PHE A 26 -4.95 12.53 17.71
C PHE A 26 -3.71 12.34 18.57
N SER A 27 -3.56 11.13 19.13
CA SER A 27 -2.36 10.70 19.85
C SER A 27 -1.94 9.32 19.37
N ALA A 28 -0.68 9.22 18.94
CA ALA A 28 -0.07 8.00 18.44
C ALA A 28 1.45 8.08 18.64
N PRO A 29 2.18 6.96 18.62
CA PRO A 29 3.64 7.03 18.67
C PRO A 29 4.22 7.66 17.40
N LEU A 30 5.45 8.16 17.52
CA LEU A 30 6.18 8.85 16.44
C LEU A 30 6.20 8.07 15.12
N VAL A 31 6.33 6.74 15.18
CA VAL A 31 6.36 5.87 13.98
C VAL A 31 5.14 6.06 13.08
N ILE A 32 3.96 6.33 13.65
CA ILE A 32 2.73 6.52 12.87
C ILE A 32 2.79 7.82 12.06
N TYR A 33 3.30 8.90 12.66
CA TYR A 33 3.51 10.17 11.95
C TYR A 33 4.58 10.05 10.88
N VAL A 34 5.69 9.37 11.19
CA VAL A 34 6.79 9.13 10.23
C VAL A 34 6.29 8.33 9.03
N HIS A 35 5.54 7.25 9.28
CA HIS A 35 4.95 6.45 8.20
C HIS A 35 3.96 7.26 7.36
N ALA A 36 3.10 8.08 8.00
CA ALA A 36 2.19 8.97 7.28
C ALA A 36 2.95 9.93 6.37
N VAL A 37 4.03 10.57 6.85
CA VAL A 37 4.88 11.45 6.02
C VAL A 37 5.44 10.71 4.81
N PHE A 38 5.94 9.49 4.98
CA PHE A 38 6.48 8.71 3.87
C PHE A 38 5.40 8.29 2.86
N VAL A 39 4.24 7.79 3.30
CA VAL A 39 3.18 7.32 2.40
C VAL A 39 2.52 8.48 1.65
N PHE A 40 2.19 9.58 2.33
CA PHE A 40 1.63 10.76 1.64
C PHE A 40 2.69 11.46 0.78
N GLY A 41 3.96 11.45 1.21
CA GLY A 41 5.09 11.88 0.41
C GLY A 41 5.26 11.05 -0.87
N TRP A 42 5.11 9.73 -0.79
CA TRP A 42 5.12 8.83 -1.94
C TRP A 42 4.02 9.18 -2.95
N LEU A 43 2.78 9.37 -2.49
CA LEU A 43 1.65 9.73 -3.35
C LEU A 43 1.83 11.10 -3.99
N LEU A 44 2.33 12.09 -3.25
CA LEU A 44 2.65 13.42 -3.78
C LEU A 44 3.76 13.34 -4.83
N LEU A 45 4.81 12.57 -4.56
CA LEU A 45 5.90 12.36 -5.49
C LEU A 45 5.40 11.65 -6.76
N LEU A 46 4.52 10.66 -6.66
CA LEU A 46 3.93 9.99 -7.81
C LEU A 46 3.17 10.97 -8.71
N ILE A 47 2.38 11.88 -8.13
CA ILE A 47 1.69 12.96 -8.85
C ILE A 47 2.70 13.90 -9.52
N LEU A 48 3.74 14.32 -8.79
CA LEU A 48 4.78 15.21 -9.30
C LEU A 48 5.53 14.55 -10.47
N GLN A 49 5.93 13.29 -10.33
CA GLN A 49 6.64 12.52 -11.36
C GLN A 49 5.79 12.37 -12.62
N ALA A 50 4.51 12.03 -12.49
CA ALA A 50 3.59 11.97 -13.62
C ALA A 50 3.41 13.34 -14.30
N SER A 51 3.39 14.43 -13.51
CA SER A 51 3.28 15.80 -14.03
C SER A 51 4.54 16.25 -14.77
N LEU A 52 5.73 15.88 -14.28
CA LEU A 52 7.01 16.19 -14.93
C LEU A 52 7.11 15.51 -16.30
N VAL A 53 6.64 14.26 -16.42
CA VAL A 53 6.59 13.55 -17.70
C VAL A 53 5.63 14.25 -18.68
N GLN A 54 4.44 14.64 -18.24
CA GLN A 54 3.48 15.39 -19.08
C GLN A 54 4.06 16.73 -19.56
N LYS A 55 4.78 17.44 -18.69
CA LYS A 55 5.47 18.69 -19.01
C LYS A 55 6.80 18.49 -19.75
N ARG A 56 7.12 17.25 -20.17
CA ARG A 56 8.38 16.86 -20.85
C ARG A 56 9.67 17.22 -20.08
N ARG A 57 9.60 17.42 -18.76
CA ARG A 57 10.73 17.72 -17.88
C ARG A 57 11.44 16.45 -17.41
N LEU A 58 11.95 15.67 -18.37
CA LEU A 58 12.50 14.33 -18.11
C LEU A 58 13.81 14.35 -17.29
N ALA A 59 14.61 15.41 -17.40
CA ALA A 59 15.82 15.56 -16.59
C ALA A 59 15.48 15.65 -15.09
N THR A 60 14.52 16.51 -14.73
CA THR A 60 14.03 16.66 -13.35
C THR A 60 13.33 15.39 -12.86
N HIS A 61 12.55 14.72 -13.71
CA HIS A 61 11.96 13.41 -13.39
C HIS A 61 13.03 12.40 -12.93
N ARG A 62 14.13 12.30 -13.69
CA ARG A 62 15.26 11.41 -13.35
C ARG A 62 15.98 11.83 -12.07
N GLN A 63 16.21 13.13 -11.87
CA GLN A 63 16.86 13.65 -10.66
C GLN A 63 16.04 13.37 -9.40
N LEU A 64 14.74 13.67 -9.43
CA LEU A 64 13.83 13.39 -8.31
C LEU A 64 13.52 11.91 -8.15
N GLY A 65 13.75 11.09 -9.17
CA GLY A 65 13.55 9.63 -9.11
C GLY A 65 14.42 8.96 -8.04
N ALA A 66 15.64 9.46 -7.81
CA ALA A 66 16.50 8.98 -6.73
C ALA A 66 15.89 9.24 -5.33
N ALA A 67 15.29 10.43 -5.12
CA ALA A 67 14.54 10.71 -3.90
C ALA A 67 13.34 9.77 -3.73
N GLY A 68 12.72 9.33 -4.83
CA GLY A 68 11.65 8.34 -4.80
C GLY A 68 12.07 6.98 -4.24
N ALA A 69 13.29 6.53 -4.50
CA ALA A 69 13.81 5.29 -3.91
C ALA A 69 13.97 5.41 -2.38
N VAL A 70 14.44 6.56 -1.89
CA VAL A 70 14.56 6.84 -0.45
C VAL A 70 13.19 6.89 0.21
N VAL A 71 12.21 7.58 -0.40
CA VAL A 71 10.84 7.63 0.10
C VAL A 71 10.21 6.24 0.13
N ALA A 72 10.39 5.43 -0.91
CA ALA A 72 9.89 4.05 -0.95
C ALA A 72 10.50 3.19 0.17
N LEU A 73 11.82 3.27 0.37
CA LEU A 73 12.48 2.58 1.48
C LEU A 73 11.92 3.05 2.83
N GLY A 74 11.67 4.36 2.98
CA GLY A 74 11.01 4.92 4.15
C GLY A 74 9.61 4.36 4.38
N VAL A 75 8.79 4.21 3.32
CA VAL A 75 7.47 3.56 3.40
C VAL A 75 7.60 2.13 3.92
N VAL A 76 8.49 1.33 3.33
CA VAL A 76 8.71 -0.08 3.73
C VAL A 76 9.14 -0.15 5.19
N VAL A 77 10.24 0.51 5.55
CA VAL A 77 10.80 0.43 6.91
C VAL A 77 9.80 0.93 7.94
N SER A 78 9.22 2.11 7.74
CA SER A 78 8.23 2.63 8.68
C SER A 78 6.97 1.77 8.76
N GLY A 79 6.52 1.17 7.65
CA GLY A 79 5.35 0.30 7.59
C GLY A 79 5.53 -0.99 8.38
N LEU A 80 6.71 -1.60 8.33
CA LEU A 80 7.04 -2.78 9.15
C LEU A 80 6.92 -2.45 10.65
N TRP A 81 7.46 -1.31 11.07
CA TRP A 81 7.36 -0.84 12.45
C TRP A 81 5.93 -0.47 12.88
N VAL A 82 5.15 0.13 11.97
CA VAL A 82 3.71 0.35 12.20
C VAL A 82 2.98 -0.98 12.38
N GLY A 83 3.34 -2.03 11.65
CA GLY A 83 2.79 -3.37 11.81
C GLY A 83 2.98 -3.94 13.22
N PHE A 84 4.21 -3.87 13.76
CA PHE A 84 4.49 -4.27 15.14
C PHE A 84 3.67 -3.47 16.15
N HIS A 85 3.67 -2.14 16.03
CA HIS A 85 2.95 -1.27 16.96
C HIS A 85 1.44 -1.51 16.91
N ALA A 86 0.85 -1.59 15.71
CA ALA A 86 -0.58 -1.81 15.53
C ALA A 86 -1.01 -3.16 16.11
N THR A 87 -0.25 -4.22 15.82
CA THR A 87 -0.55 -5.57 16.32
C THR A 87 -0.51 -5.62 17.84
N ARG A 88 0.55 -5.09 18.48
CA ARG A 88 0.65 -5.04 19.95
C ARG A 88 -0.48 -4.23 20.59
N ARG A 89 -0.78 -3.06 20.01
CA ARG A 89 -1.88 -2.20 20.48
C ARG A 89 -3.23 -2.94 20.42
N ASP A 90 -3.50 -3.62 19.32
CA ASP A 90 -4.81 -4.25 19.08
C ASP A 90 -4.94 -5.56 19.87
N LEU A 91 -3.86 -6.34 20.05
CA LEU A 91 -3.84 -7.50 20.97
C LEU A 91 -4.06 -7.05 22.43
N ALA A 92 -3.44 -5.96 22.87
CA ALA A 92 -3.67 -5.39 24.22
C ALA A 92 -5.11 -4.92 24.44
N ARG A 93 -5.90 -4.74 23.36
CA ARG A 93 -7.32 -4.38 23.38
C ARG A 93 -8.25 -5.59 23.22
N GLY A 94 -7.73 -6.81 23.35
CA GLY A 94 -8.50 -8.04 23.20
C GLY A 94 -8.61 -8.55 21.76
N GLY A 95 -7.67 -8.17 20.88
CA GLY A 95 -7.57 -8.70 19.53
C GLY A 95 -7.38 -10.22 19.52
N ASP A 96 -7.91 -10.88 18.50
CA ASP A 96 -7.89 -12.33 18.31
C ASP A 96 -6.80 -12.77 17.31
N ASP A 97 -6.85 -14.03 16.88
CA ASP A 97 -5.94 -14.59 15.88
C ASP A 97 -5.92 -13.81 14.57
N PHE A 98 -7.01 -13.14 14.19
CA PHE A 98 -7.00 -12.29 13.00
C PHE A 98 -6.09 -11.08 13.17
N VAL A 99 -6.12 -10.42 14.33
CA VAL A 99 -5.20 -9.31 14.64
C VAL A 99 -3.76 -9.79 14.60
N LEU A 100 -3.48 -10.97 15.16
CA LEU A 100 -2.15 -11.56 15.12
C LEU A 100 -1.71 -11.87 13.67
N GLY A 101 -2.58 -12.47 12.86
CA GLY A 101 -2.32 -12.79 11.46
C GLY A 101 -2.06 -11.57 10.57
N GLN A 102 -2.70 -10.43 10.88
CA GLN A 102 -2.47 -9.16 10.15
C GLN A 102 -1.01 -8.71 10.20
N LEU A 103 -0.24 -9.08 11.24
CA LEU A 103 1.16 -8.71 11.31
C LEU A 103 1.93 -9.19 10.08
N VAL A 104 1.77 -10.46 9.72
CA VAL A 104 2.44 -11.05 8.56
C VAL A 104 1.92 -10.42 7.27
N ASN A 105 0.61 -10.19 7.12
CA ASN A 105 0.07 -9.49 5.95
C ASN A 105 0.70 -8.11 5.77
N ILE A 106 0.80 -7.31 6.84
CA ILE A 106 1.45 -5.99 6.78
C ILE A 106 2.91 -6.11 6.31
N HIS A 107 3.63 -7.13 6.79
CA HIS A 107 5.03 -7.36 6.39
C HIS A 107 5.14 -7.79 4.93
N VAL A 108 4.30 -8.73 4.49
CA VAL A 108 4.23 -9.20 3.11
C VAL A 108 3.88 -8.05 2.17
N GLU A 109 2.91 -7.21 2.51
CA GLU A 109 2.54 -6.02 1.73
C GLU A 109 3.68 -5.01 1.60
N MET A 110 4.44 -4.76 2.68
CA MET A 110 5.60 -3.86 2.61
C MET A 110 6.71 -4.45 1.72
N LEU A 111 6.92 -5.76 1.77
CA LEU A 111 7.87 -6.45 0.90
C LEU A 111 7.39 -6.47 -0.56
N LEU A 112 6.10 -6.67 -0.81
CA LEU A 112 5.47 -6.64 -2.13
C LEU A 112 5.59 -5.25 -2.75
N PHE A 113 5.23 -4.20 -2.01
CA PHE A 113 5.44 -2.81 -2.41
C PHE A 113 6.91 -2.55 -2.77
N GLY A 114 7.83 -2.91 -1.86
CA GLY A 114 9.26 -2.72 -2.06
C GLY A 114 9.79 -3.46 -3.29
N ALA A 115 9.36 -4.70 -3.50
CA ALA A 115 9.74 -5.52 -4.65
C ALA A 115 9.23 -4.93 -5.97
N LEU A 116 7.97 -4.46 -6.01
CA LEU A 116 7.39 -3.83 -7.19
C LEU A 116 8.09 -2.50 -7.51
N VAL A 117 8.44 -1.68 -6.51
CA VAL A 117 9.24 -0.45 -6.71
C VAL A 117 10.65 -0.79 -7.18
N ALA A 118 11.32 -1.76 -6.58
CA ALA A 118 12.65 -2.21 -6.98
C ALA A 118 12.65 -2.70 -8.44
N ALA A 119 11.65 -3.51 -8.82
CA ALA A 119 11.44 -3.93 -10.21
C ALA A 119 11.17 -2.73 -11.12
N ALA A 120 10.36 -1.76 -10.71
CA ALA A 120 10.11 -0.54 -11.48
C ALA A 120 11.40 0.25 -11.74
N ILE A 121 12.27 0.37 -10.74
CA ILE A 121 13.58 1.04 -10.84
C ILE A 121 14.54 0.24 -11.74
N HIS A 122 14.53 -1.09 -11.66
CA HIS A 122 15.30 -1.96 -12.54
C HIS A 122 14.91 -1.74 -14.01
N PHE A 123 13.60 -1.78 -14.30
CA PHE A 123 13.05 -1.57 -15.63
C PHE A 123 12.86 -0.08 -16.02
N ARG A 124 13.55 0.87 -15.35
CA ARG A 124 13.41 2.33 -15.60
C ARG A 124 13.70 2.78 -17.05
N LYS A 125 14.47 1.99 -17.81
CA LYS A 125 14.74 2.25 -19.23
C LYS A 125 13.58 1.81 -20.14
N GLN A 126 12.69 0.96 -19.65
CA GLN A 126 11.50 0.47 -20.34
C GLN A 126 10.27 1.20 -19.79
N GLY A 127 10.01 2.41 -20.29
CA GLY A 127 8.99 3.32 -19.72
C GLY A 127 7.59 2.70 -19.57
N GLU A 128 7.19 1.83 -20.49
CA GLU A 128 5.93 1.09 -20.43
C GLU A 128 5.86 0.09 -19.27
N VAL A 129 6.96 -0.60 -18.95
CA VAL A 129 7.06 -1.52 -17.81
C VAL A 129 7.15 -0.73 -16.51
N HIS A 130 8.05 0.25 -16.47
CA HIS A 130 8.30 1.12 -15.31
C HIS A 130 7.01 1.74 -14.78
N LYS A 131 6.23 2.42 -15.63
CA LYS A 131 5.01 3.12 -15.20
C LYS A 131 3.94 2.17 -14.67
N ARG A 132 3.88 0.93 -15.17
CA ARG A 132 2.89 -0.07 -14.74
C ARG A 132 3.28 -0.70 -13.42
N LEU A 133 4.56 -1.01 -13.21
CA LEU A 133 5.07 -1.47 -11.92
C LEU A 133 4.89 -0.42 -10.82
N MET A 134 5.10 0.88 -11.13
CA MET A 134 4.80 1.96 -10.17
C MET A 134 3.31 2.04 -9.80
N MET A 135 2.41 1.76 -10.75
CA MET A 135 0.97 1.69 -10.46
C MET A 135 0.63 0.49 -9.59
N LEU A 136 1.18 -0.69 -9.90
CA LEU A 136 0.97 -1.91 -9.11
C LEU A 136 1.48 -1.75 -7.67
N ALA A 137 2.70 -1.23 -7.50
CA ALA A 137 3.25 -0.93 -6.18
C ALA A 137 2.29 -0.03 -5.38
N THR A 138 1.80 1.04 -6.01
CA THR A 138 0.90 1.96 -5.30
C THR A 138 -0.45 1.32 -5.00
N ILE A 139 -0.96 0.44 -5.87
CA ILE A 139 -2.21 -0.30 -5.60
C ILE A 139 -2.05 -1.22 -4.39
N SER A 140 -0.97 -2.00 -4.29
CA SER A 140 -0.76 -2.89 -3.13
C SER A 140 -0.68 -2.11 -1.81
N ALA A 141 -0.01 -0.94 -1.81
CA ALA A 141 0.08 -0.10 -0.63
C ALA A 141 -1.23 0.62 -0.21
N LEU A 142 -2.31 0.54 -0.98
CA LEU A 142 -3.57 1.26 -0.68
C LEU A 142 -4.56 0.47 0.18
N ALA A 143 -4.33 -0.82 0.45
CA ALA A 143 -5.26 -1.65 1.23
C ALA A 143 -5.68 -1.01 2.58
N PRO A 144 -4.77 -0.41 3.39
CA PRO A 144 -5.17 0.25 4.64
C PRO A 144 -6.06 1.47 4.42
N ALA A 145 -5.94 2.19 3.30
CA ALA A 145 -6.81 3.32 2.99
C ALA A 145 -8.22 2.82 2.67
N TRP A 146 -8.34 1.80 1.82
CA TRP A 146 -9.62 1.17 1.46
C TRP A 146 -10.32 0.58 2.67
N LEU A 147 -9.60 -0.15 3.51
CA LEU A 147 -10.16 -0.77 4.70
C LEU A 147 -10.81 0.25 5.67
N ARG A 148 -10.33 1.50 5.70
CA ARG A 148 -10.91 2.55 6.54
C ARG A 148 -12.27 3.06 6.03
N PHE A 149 -12.68 2.73 4.81
CA PHE A 149 -14.02 3.06 4.33
C PHE A 149 -15.13 2.34 5.12
N ARG A 150 -14.80 1.29 5.88
CA ARG A 150 -15.71 0.68 6.86
C ARG A 150 -16.29 1.66 7.90
N HIS A 151 -15.61 2.78 8.16
CA HIS A 151 -16.13 3.81 9.08
C HIS A 151 -17.21 4.69 8.42
N PHE A 152 -17.24 4.77 7.10
CA PHE A 152 -18.31 5.45 6.34
C PHE A 152 -19.42 4.48 5.96
N MET A 153 -19.09 3.20 5.79
CA MET A 153 -20.01 2.15 5.36
C MET A 153 -20.02 0.99 6.37
N PRO A 154 -20.50 1.22 7.61
CA PRO A 154 -20.51 0.19 8.66
C PRO A 154 -21.48 -0.97 8.36
N PHE A 155 -22.37 -0.78 7.38
CA PHE A 155 -23.33 -1.79 6.91
C PHE A 155 -22.73 -2.82 5.94
N VAL A 156 -21.49 -2.65 5.50
CA VAL A 156 -20.84 -3.58 4.57
C VAL A 156 -20.44 -4.86 5.33
N PRO A 157 -20.93 -6.04 4.89
CA PRO A 157 -20.53 -7.31 5.49
C PRO A 157 -19.06 -7.60 5.17
N ASP A 158 -18.36 -8.20 6.13
CA ASP A 158 -16.92 -8.53 6.05
C ASP A 158 -16.10 -7.39 5.40
N PRO A 159 -15.90 -6.27 6.10
CA PRO A 159 -15.20 -5.13 5.55
C PRO A 159 -13.76 -5.46 5.17
N PHE A 160 -13.13 -6.47 5.77
CA PHE A 160 -11.78 -6.86 5.40
C PHE A 160 -11.76 -7.42 3.98
N VAL A 161 -12.53 -8.46 3.70
CA VAL A 161 -12.58 -9.07 2.36
C VAL A 161 -13.13 -8.09 1.34
N THR A 162 -14.23 -7.40 1.66
CA THR A 162 -14.90 -6.50 0.71
C THR A 162 -13.98 -5.36 0.28
N PHE A 163 -13.33 -4.65 1.22
CA PHE A 163 -12.47 -3.53 0.85
C PHE A 163 -11.13 -3.96 0.24
N SER A 164 -10.63 -5.17 0.52
CA SER A 164 -9.49 -5.75 -0.20
C SER A 164 -9.83 -6.01 -1.66
N LEU A 165 -11.01 -6.58 -1.96
CA LEU A 165 -11.46 -6.78 -3.34
C LEU A 165 -11.67 -5.46 -4.09
N VAL A 166 -12.19 -4.43 -3.39
CA VAL A 166 -12.31 -3.08 -3.95
C VAL A 166 -10.93 -2.49 -4.25
N ALA A 167 -9.94 -2.69 -3.37
CA ALA A 167 -8.58 -2.24 -3.61
C ALA A 167 -8.00 -2.87 -4.88
N ASP A 168 -8.14 -4.19 -5.02
CA ASP A 168 -7.66 -4.95 -6.17
C ASP A 168 -8.40 -4.64 -7.46
N SER A 169 -9.66 -4.19 -7.38
CA SER A 169 -10.41 -3.74 -8.56
C SER A 169 -9.73 -2.58 -9.30
N LEU A 170 -8.85 -1.82 -8.64
CA LEU A 170 -8.03 -0.79 -9.30
C LEU A 170 -7.08 -1.39 -10.35
N LEU A 171 -6.66 -2.65 -10.20
CA LEU A 171 -5.94 -3.38 -11.24
C LEU A 171 -6.80 -3.52 -12.51
N LEU A 172 -8.07 -3.90 -12.35
CA LEU A 172 -9.00 -4.02 -13.46
C LEU A 172 -9.22 -2.66 -14.15
N VAL A 173 -9.27 -1.56 -13.38
CA VAL A 173 -9.37 -0.20 -13.92
C VAL A 173 -8.17 0.15 -14.80
N VAL A 174 -6.94 -0.15 -14.35
CA VAL A 174 -5.73 0.14 -15.16
C VAL A 174 -5.59 -0.79 -16.36
N MET A 175 -6.00 -2.06 -16.25
CA MET A 175 -6.06 -3.00 -17.37
C MET A 175 -7.09 -2.57 -18.42
N ALA A 176 -8.29 -2.17 -17.99
CA ALA A 176 -9.33 -1.66 -18.88
C ALA A 176 -8.88 -0.38 -19.60
N ARG A 177 -8.13 0.49 -18.91
CA ARG A 177 -7.53 1.67 -19.54
C ARG A 177 -6.51 1.29 -20.61
N ASP A 178 -5.63 0.32 -20.33
CA ASP A 178 -4.68 -0.20 -21.32
C ASP A 178 -5.40 -0.76 -22.55
N TRP A 179 -6.41 -1.60 -22.33
CA TRP A 179 -7.20 -2.19 -23.39
C TRP A 179 -7.90 -1.11 -24.24
N ARG A 180 -8.53 -0.11 -23.63
CA ARG A 180 -9.16 1.01 -24.35
C ARG A 180 -8.18 1.86 -25.15
N ALA A 181 -6.97 2.08 -24.63
CA ALA A 181 -5.98 2.94 -25.25
C ALA A 181 -5.14 2.22 -26.32
N LEU A 182 -4.88 0.93 -26.16
CA LEU A 182 -3.91 0.16 -26.94
C LEU A 182 -4.48 -1.09 -27.61
N GLY A 183 -5.76 -1.41 -27.39
CA GLY A 183 -6.43 -2.64 -27.87
C GLY A 183 -6.02 -3.92 -27.14
N ARG A 184 -5.11 -3.84 -26.15
CA ARG A 184 -4.59 -5.00 -25.40
C ARG A 184 -4.13 -4.60 -24.00
N VAL A 185 -4.18 -5.55 -23.07
CA VAL A 185 -3.59 -5.39 -21.74
C VAL A 185 -2.09 -5.67 -21.81
N HIS A 186 -1.27 -4.80 -21.21
CA HIS A 186 0.17 -5.01 -21.19
C HIS A 186 0.55 -6.23 -20.32
N PRO A 187 1.51 -7.08 -20.75
CA PRO A 187 1.92 -8.28 -20.00
C PRO A 187 2.34 -8.02 -18.55
N THR A 188 2.90 -6.85 -18.25
CA THR A 188 3.24 -6.45 -16.86
C THR A 188 2.03 -6.51 -15.92
N TYR A 189 0.83 -6.10 -16.36
CA TYR A 189 -0.35 -6.20 -15.52
C TYR A 189 -0.83 -7.65 -15.36
N LEU A 190 -0.61 -8.50 -16.37
CA LEU A 190 -0.96 -9.92 -16.27
C LEU A 190 -0.02 -10.65 -15.31
N TRP A 191 1.29 -10.50 -15.48
CA TRP A 191 2.27 -11.23 -14.69
C TRP A 191 2.46 -10.62 -13.30
N ALA A 192 2.86 -9.35 -13.21
CA ALA A 192 3.11 -8.72 -11.91
C ALA A 192 1.80 -8.41 -11.17
N GLY A 193 0.75 -8.01 -11.88
CA GLY A 193 -0.57 -7.83 -11.28
C GLY A 193 -1.21 -9.16 -10.86
N GLY A 194 -1.07 -10.21 -11.67
CA GLY A 194 -1.51 -11.56 -11.29
C GLY A 194 -0.77 -12.10 -10.07
N ALA A 195 0.55 -11.89 -9.98
CA ALA A 195 1.34 -12.27 -8.81
C ALA A 195 0.91 -11.48 -7.55
N MET A 196 0.67 -10.17 -7.68
CA MET A 196 0.15 -9.33 -6.61
C MET A 196 -1.19 -9.86 -6.08
N VAL A 197 -2.16 -10.12 -6.97
CA VAL A 197 -3.47 -10.68 -6.59
C VAL A 197 -3.31 -12.07 -5.94
N ALA A 198 -2.41 -12.91 -6.45
CA ALA A 198 -2.14 -14.21 -5.84
C ALA A 198 -1.63 -14.07 -4.39
N VAL A 199 -0.77 -13.07 -4.13
CA VAL A 199 -0.33 -12.76 -2.76
C VAL A 199 -1.52 -12.36 -1.89
N HIS A 200 -2.38 -11.43 -2.33
CA HIS A 200 -3.54 -11.00 -1.54
C HIS A 200 -4.54 -12.14 -1.27
N VAL A 201 -4.74 -13.04 -2.24
CA VAL A 201 -5.58 -14.23 -2.05
C VAL A 201 -4.97 -15.17 -1.00
N ILE A 202 -3.66 -15.40 -1.06
CA ILE A 202 -2.94 -16.18 -0.03
C ILE A 202 -3.12 -15.53 1.34
N GLU A 203 -2.96 -14.21 1.44
CA GLU A 203 -3.13 -13.48 2.70
C GLU A 203 -4.54 -13.64 3.27
N ILE A 204 -5.59 -13.52 2.46
CA ILE A 204 -6.98 -13.72 2.91
C ILE A 204 -7.19 -15.15 3.44
N LEU A 205 -6.67 -16.16 2.74
CA LEU A 205 -6.85 -17.56 3.12
C LEU A 205 -5.98 -17.96 4.31
N ALA A 206 -4.78 -17.39 4.42
CA ALA A 206 -3.78 -17.78 5.41
C ALA A 206 -3.87 -17.00 6.72
N ILE A 207 -4.55 -15.85 6.77
CA ILE A 207 -4.53 -14.93 7.92
C ILE A 207 -4.84 -15.59 9.28
N ARG A 208 -5.73 -16.59 9.33
CA ARG A 208 -6.07 -17.35 10.55
C ARG A 208 -5.45 -18.76 10.60
N SER A 209 -4.60 -19.10 9.64
CA SER A 209 -3.97 -20.42 9.56
C SER A 209 -2.79 -20.54 10.52
N GLU A 210 -2.59 -21.73 11.08
CA GLU A 210 -1.52 -21.97 12.07
C GLU A 210 -0.09 -21.65 11.58
N PRO A 211 0.30 -21.87 10.30
CA PRO A 211 1.60 -21.39 9.80
C PRO A 211 1.75 -19.87 9.90
N TRP A 212 0.69 -19.12 9.58
CA TRP A 212 0.68 -17.65 9.60
C TRP A 212 0.75 -17.13 11.03
N LEU A 213 -0.05 -17.70 11.92
CA LEU A 213 -0.08 -17.35 13.34
C LEU A 213 1.27 -17.67 14.02
N ARG A 214 1.92 -18.80 13.69
CA ARG A 214 3.27 -19.12 14.18
C ARG A 214 4.30 -18.10 13.73
N LEU A 215 4.26 -17.70 12.46
CA LEU A 215 5.16 -16.67 11.95
C LEU A 215 4.91 -15.31 12.62
N SER A 216 3.65 -14.92 12.80
CA SER A 216 3.29 -13.70 13.53
C SER A 216 3.80 -13.69 14.97
N ARG A 217 3.67 -14.80 15.70
CA ARG A 217 4.20 -14.92 17.06
C ARG A 217 5.73 -14.79 17.07
N TRP A 218 6.40 -15.51 16.18
CA TRP A 218 7.85 -15.44 16.05
C TRP A 218 8.34 -14.02 15.75
N LEU A 219 7.68 -13.31 14.82
CA LEU A 219 7.97 -11.92 14.50
C LEU A 219 7.78 -10.99 15.72
N LEU A 220 6.71 -11.17 16.50
CA LEU A 220 6.45 -10.36 17.69
C LEU A 220 7.48 -10.59 18.80
N GLU A 221 7.91 -11.83 19.01
CA GLU A 221 8.90 -12.20 20.03
C GLU A 221 10.29 -11.67 19.70
N HIS A 222 10.63 -11.60 18.40
CA HIS A 222 11.93 -11.14 17.92
C HIS A 222 11.89 -9.69 17.40
N SER A 223 10.81 -8.94 17.67
CA SER A 223 10.72 -7.55 17.21
C SER A 223 11.69 -6.66 17.99
N PRO A 224 12.34 -5.68 17.34
CA PRO A 224 13.29 -4.77 17.99
C PRO A 224 12.61 -3.71 18.90
N VAL A 225 11.33 -3.89 19.23
CA VAL A 225 10.43 -2.94 19.92
C VAL A 225 9.61 -3.69 20.95
#